data_AF-A0A5B0VD68-F1
#
_entry.id   AF-A0A5B0VD68-F1
#
_cell.length_a   1.000
_cell.length_b   1.000
_cell.length_c   1.000
_cell.angle_alpha   90.00
_cell.angle_beta   90.00
_cell.angle_gamma   90.00
#
_symmetry.space_group_name_H-M   'P 1'
#
loop_
_entity.id
_entity.type
_entity.pdbx_description
1 polymer ?
#
loop_
_entity_poly.entity_id
_entity_poly.type
_entity_poly.pdbx_seq_one_letter_code
_entity_poly.pdbx_strand_id
1 'polypeptide(L)'
;SHNRYQALNVGTSGLVLNNATQDTQSLLAGKIGANLNFTGQPAELIIHEVVGTMASNLQGLLEVVGQKAAVFITNPNGITCQGCGFINTPAVTLSTGKPVFDKAGALAALEVKKGAITLGEKGLDATAQDSVDILSRTTQLNGKLQAKNLTLTQGANQIDVKRGILVPMAEDGDTPWEAMETGSLGGMSANKIRLVSTEPGKAVNLTHLTATQGDISLTADGKVTLGDVQAKTDITVNGKDIDMAKQSHMQAGQSLILTTGTLRGQGEIRAGNDVTVKTSYLSLYGGKLKAGNQVLLQAEKSLTVRDTDISGHDMTLISRGGDISVSSGGDNSTAAGTRALSTISAVNTLRILSEQGISLSDTLINRAKNIFLAGNRWVDTNPHLAADENIELHAGAGINLKGLSLTAGKDITLTSGDSLDVGNVTAGNNLTLIARRNITETALSAAGATVVAPNSAALHSAGGQYTPVTSALIDLAFGHAPQLTLTIPDIAGGIPGIQLADKRAQIAVRNNLPVIQIAAPNSQG
;
A
#
# COMPACT_ATOMS: atom_id res chain seq x y z
N SER A 1 -8.14 39.57 -4.51
CA SER A 1 -9.52 40.08 -4.56
C SER A 1 -10.42 39.14 -3.78
N HIS A 2 -11.15 39.63 -2.76
CA HIS A 2 -12.10 38.83 -1.97
C HIS A 2 -13.52 39.34 -2.19
N ASN A 3 -14.35 38.51 -2.82
CA ASN A 3 -15.70 38.85 -3.25
C ASN A 3 -16.69 38.01 -2.47
N ARG A 4 -17.70 38.66 -1.86
CA ARG A 4 -18.71 37.99 -1.02
C ARG A 4 -20.08 38.03 -1.69
N TYR A 5 -20.80 36.91 -1.65
CA TYR A 5 -22.09 36.73 -2.31
C TYR A 5 -23.13 36.16 -1.37
N GLN A 6 -24.38 36.57 -1.53
CA GLN A 6 -25.52 35.85 -0.94
C GLN A 6 -25.81 34.54 -1.69
N ALA A 7 -25.60 34.55 -3.00
CA ALA A 7 -25.66 33.36 -3.85
C ALA A 7 -24.68 33.52 -5.02
N LEU A 8 -24.03 32.42 -5.41
CA LEU A 8 -23.17 32.37 -6.58
C LEU A 8 -23.48 31.09 -7.35
N ASN A 9 -23.91 31.26 -8.60
CA ASN A 9 -24.20 30.18 -9.53
C ASN A 9 -23.62 30.54 -10.90
N VAL A 10 -23.24 29.53 -11.68
CA VAL A 10 -22.78 29.69 -13.05
C VAL A 10 -23.75 28.91 -13.94
N GLY A 11 -24.54 29.64 -14.75
CA GLY A 11 -25.42 29.02 -15.72
C GLY A 11 -24.65 28.44 -16.91
N THR A 12 -25.36 27.80 -17.84
CA THR A 12 -24.77 27.20 -19.05
C THR A 12 -24.12 28.24 -19.98
N SER A 13 -24.57 29.50 -19.95
CA SER A 13 -23.92 30.61 -20.66
C SER A 13 -22.56 31.01 -20.08
N GLY A 14 -22.20 30.50 -18.91
CA GLY A 14 -20.96 30.81 -18.22
C GLY A 14 -21.00 32.09 -17.39
N LEU A 15 -19.85 32.47 -16.82
CA LEU A 15 -19.67 33.65 -15.99
C LEU A 15 -18.27 34.25 -16.21
N VAL A 16 -18.19 35.57 -16.32
CA VAL A 16 -16.93 36.30 -16.54
C VAL A 16 -16.49 37.02 -15.27
N LEU A 17 -15.25 36.77 -14.86
CA LEU A 17 -14.52 37.48 -13.82
C LEU A 17 -13.60 38.51 -14.46
N ASN A 18 -14.01 39.78 -14.42
CA ASN A 18 -13.23 40.87 -15.02
C ASN A 18 -11.99 41.21 -14.18
N ASN A 19 -10.84 40.64 -14.53
CA ASN A 19 -9.53 40.91 -13.94
C ASN A 19 -8.66 41.82 -14.84
N ALA A 20 -9.29 42.59 -15.74
CA ALA A 20 -8.60 43.41 -16.72
C ALA A 20 -8.39 44.84 -16.20
N THR A 21 -7.19 45.38 -16.41
CA THR A 21 -6.84 46.78 -16.13
C THR A 21 -6.97 47.70 -17.35
N GLN A 22 -7.32 47.13 -18.50
CA GLN A 22 -7.57 47.81 -19.78
C GLN A 22 -8.73 47.10 -20.50
N ASP A 23 -9.33 47.78 -21.48
CA ASP A 23 -10.35 47.19 -22.34
C ASP A 23 -9.81 45.93 -23.04
N THR A 24 -10.63 44.89 -23.09
CA THR A 24 -10.18 43.56 -23.51
C THR A 24 -11.32 42.74 -24.12
N GLN A 25 -10.96 41.60 -24.69
CA GLN A 25 -11.87 40.66 -25.33
C GLN A 25 -12.06 39.43 -24.44
N SER A 26 -13.26 39.25 -23.91
CA SER A 26 -13.70 38.00 -23.27
C SER A 26 -14.14 36.99 -24.32
N LEU A 27 -13.86 35.72 -24.05
CA LEU A 27 -14.31 34.58 -24.84
C LEU A 27 -15.81 34.32 -24.65
N LEU A 28 -16.35 34.57 -23.44
CA LEU A 28 -17.76 34.33 -23.14
C LEU A 28 -18.68 35.54 -23.37
N ALA A 29 -18.19 36.77 -23.13
CA ALA A 29 -19.02 37.99 -23.10
C ALA A 29 -18.68 39.02 -24.18
N GLY A 30 -17.72 38.75 -25.06
CA GLY A 30 -17.34 39.70 -26.10
C GLY A 30 -16.40 40.79 -25.59
N LYS A 31 -16.42 41.97 -26.23
CA LYS A 31 -15.64 43.12 -25.77
C LYS A 31 -16.17 43.63 -24.43
N ILE A 32 -15.27 43.86 -23.50
CA ILE A 32 -15.58 44.39 -22.18
C ILE A 32 -14.60 45.51 -21.82
N GLY A 33 -15.07 46.48 -21.04
CA GLY A 33 -14.22 47.55 -20.53
C GLY A 33 -13.32 47.09 -19.38
N ALA A 34 -12.28 47.88 -19.09
CA ALA A 34 -11.45 47.70 -17.89
C ALA A 34 -12.30 47.64 -16.61
N ASN A 35 -11.88 46.83 -15.62
CA ASN A 35 -12.52 46.82 -14.31
C ASN A 35 -12.08 48.02 -13.48
N LEU A 36 -12.99 48.99 -13.33
CA LEU A 36 -12.76 50.25 -12.62
C LEU A 36 -12.48 50.10 -11.11
N ASN A 37 -12.65 48.91 -10.53
CA ASN A 37 -12.28 48.64 -9.15
C ASN A 37 -10.76 48.48 -8.95
N PHE A 38 -9.99 48.27 -10.02
CA PHE A 38 -8.53 48.20 -9.94
C PHE A 38 -7.88 49.56 -10.14
N THR A 39 -6.90 49.88 -9.30
CA THR A 39 -6.02 51.06 -9.43
C THR A 39 -4.73 50.71 -10.20
N GLY A 40 -4.87 49.94 -11.29
CA GLY A 40 -3.78 49.54 -12.19
C GLY A 40 -3.12 48.18 -11.90
N GLN A 41 -3.46 47.52 -10.78
CA GLN A 41 -2.96 46.17 -10.46
C GLN A 41 -4.10 45.15 -10.50
N PRO A 42 -4.01 44.10 -11.33
CA PRO A 42 -4.97 43.00 -11.33
C PRO A 42 -4.79 42.10 -10.10
N ALA A 43 -5.77 41.26 -9.80
CA ALA A 43 -5.65 40.27 -8.74
C ALA A 43 -4.84 39.05 -9.20
N GLU A 44 -3.96 38.53 -8.34
CA GLU A 44 -3.28 37.23 -8.54
C GLU A 44 -4.12 36.06 -8.01
N LEU A 45 -4.92 36.33 -6.98
CA LEU A 45 -5.88 35.40 -6.36
C LEU A 45 -7.25 36.07 -6.28
N ILE A 46 -8.27 35.38 -6.77
CA ILE A 46 -9.66 35.79 -6.73
C ILE A 46 -10.45 34.77 -5.88
N ILE A 47 -10.98 35.24 -4.75
CA ILE A 47 -11.78 34.43 -3.83
C ILE A 47 -13.24 34.84 -3.99
N HIS A 48 -14.11 33.88 -4.26
CA HIS A 48 -15.56 34.02 -4.26
C HIS A 48 -16.15 33.25 -3.08
N GLU A 49 -16.55 33.98 -2.05
CA GLU A 49 -17.14 33.42 -0.84
C GLU A 49 -18.65 33.61 -0.84
N VAL A 50 -19.40 32.52 -0.74
CA VAL A 50 -20.85 32.57 -0.47
C VAL A 50 -21.07 32.63 1.03
N VAL A 51 -21.63 33.75 1.49
CA VAL A 51 -21.97 34.02 2.90
C VAL A 51 -23.47 33.82 3.20
N GLY A 52 -24.27 33.60 2.15
CA GLY A 52 -25.69 33.23 2.29
C GLY A 52 -25.88 31.77 2.67
N THR A 53 -27.11 31.29 2.58
CA THR A 53 -27.53 29.95 3.05
C THR A 53 -27.71 28.93 1.92
N MET A 54 -27.61 29.35 0.67
CA MET A 54 -27.85 28.50 -0.50
C MET A 54 -26.56 27.87 -1.02
N ALA A 55 -26.65 26.61 -1.44
CA ALA A 55 -25.58 25.93 -2.17
C ALA A 55 -25.36 26.55 -3.57
N SER A 56 -24.18 26.35 -4.14
CA SER A 56 -23.81 26.82 -5.48
C SER A 56 -24.03 25.75 -6.55
N ASN A 57 -24.55 26.14 -7.70
CA ASN A 57 -24.65 25.29 -8.89
C ASN A 57 -23.82 25.87 -10.04
N LEU A 58 -22.87 25.09 -10.55
CA LEU A 58 -21.92 25.47 -11.59
C LEU A 58 -22.13 24.58 -12.81
N GLN A 59 -22.76 25.12 -13.86
CA GLN A 59 -23.22 24.39 -15.06
C GLN A 59 -22.54 24.84 -16.35
N GLY A 60 -21.56 25.74 -16.28
CA GLY A 60 -20.89 26.31 -17.43
C GLY A 60 -19.47 26.79 -17.12
N LEU A 61 -18.87 27.48 -18.08
CA LEU A 61 -17.50 27.95 -17.99
C LEU A 61 -17.39 29.22 -17.15
N LEU A 62 -16.35 29.30 -16.33
CA LEU A 62 -15.96 30.53 -15.64
C LEU A 62 -14.66 31.06 -16.25
N GLU A 63 -14.70 32.28 -16.76
CA GLU A 63 -13.58 32.93 -17.43
C GLU A 63 -12.97 34.02 -16.56
N VAL A 64 -11.65 33.98 -16.32
CA VAL A 64 -10.90 35.14 -15.85
C VAL A 64 -10.43 35.92 -17.06
N VAL A 65 -11.01 37.09 -17.32
CA VAL A 65 -10.63 37.92 -18.46
C VAL A 65 -9.62 38.98 -18.03
N GLY A 66 -8.60 39.23 -18.88
CA GLY A 66 -7.45 40.05 -18.54
C GLY A 66 -6.28 39.21 -18.00
N GLN A 67 -5.64 39.67 -16.93
CA GLN A 67 -4.51 38.94 -16.33
C GLN A 67 -5.00 37.63 -15.71
N LYS A 68 -4.30 36.52 -15.99
CA LYS A 68 -4.60 35.21 -15.38
C LYS A 68 -4.44 35.26 -13.86
N ALA A 69 -5.32 34.57 -13.15
CA ALA A 69 -5.33 34.54 -11.68
C ALA A 69 -5.85 33.21 -11.15
N ALA A 70 -5.39 32.76 -9.98
CA ALA A 70 -5.98 31.62 -9.30
C ALA A 70 -7.38 31.96 -8.79
N VAL A 71 -8.31 30.98 -8.81
CA VAL A 71 -9.70 31.18 -8.40
C VAL A 71 -10.09 30.21 -7.31
N PHE A 72 -10.66 30.75 -6.23
CA PHE A 72 -11.26 30.00 -5.14
C PHE A 72 -12.76 30.24 -5.16
N ILE A 73 -13.55 29.18 -5.17
CA ILE A 73 -15.01 29.24 -4.99
C ILE A 73 -15.34 28.51 -3.69
N THR A 74 -15.78 29.25 -2.68
CA THR A 74 -16.01 28.73 -1.34
C THR A 74 -17.47 28.90 -0.93
N ASN A 75 -18.17 27.80 -0.67
CA ASN A 75 -19.55 27.81 -0.20
C ASN A 75 -19.80 26.71 0.86
N PRO A 76 -19.90 27.06 2.15
CA PRO A 76 -20.16 26.09 3.22
C PRO A 76 -21.46 25.31 3.10
N ASN A 77 -22.41 25.77 2.29
CA ASN A 77 -23.68 25.07 2.06
C ASN A 77 -23.56 23.97 0.99
N GLY A 78 -22.45 23.91 0.27
CA GLY A 78 -22.17 22.92 -0.77
C GLY A 78 -22.00 23.52 -2.17
N ILE A 79 -21.40 22.73 -3.07
CA ILE A 79 -21.18 23.08 -4.47
C ILE A 79 -21.52 21.88 -5.35
N THR A 80 -22.36 22.11 -6.36
CA THR A 80 -22.62 21.14 -7.43
C THR A 80 -21.98 21.62 -8.72
N CYS A 81 -21.11 20.82 -9.32
CA CYS A 81 -20.55 21.05 -10.65
C CYS A 81 -21.19 20.07 -11.65
N GLN A 82 -21.79 20.59 -12.70
CA GLN A 82 -22.46 19.81 -13.74
C GLN A 82 -21.91 20.17 -15.12
N GLY A 83 -20.65 19.82 -15.37
CA GLY A 83 -19.92 20.25 -16.58
C GLY A 83 -19.35 21.65 -16.43
N CYS A 84 -18.95 22.03 -15.22
CA CYS A 84 -18.23 23.28 -15.00
C CYS A 84 -16.80 23.17 -15.57
N GLY A 85 -16.23 24.32 -15.92
CA GLY A 85 -14.87 24.42 -16.45
C GLY A 85 -14.33 25.84 -16.30
N PHE A 86 -13.04 26.03 -16.53
CA PHE A 86 -12.35 27.27 -16.19
C PHE A 86 -11.45 27.74 -17.32
N ILE A 87 -11.50 29.04 -17.62
CA ILE A 87 -10.73 29.67 -18.68
C ILE A 87 -9.78 30.71 -18.07
N ASN A 88 -8.52 30.68 -18.52
CA ASN A 88 -7.46 31.60 -18.12
C ASN A 88 -7.20 31.60 -16.59
N THR A 89 -7.33 30.42 -15.99
CA THR A 89 -7.15 30.17 -14.57
C THR A 89 -6.07 29.10 -14.41
N PRO A 90 -4.88 29.40 -13.86
CA PRO A 90 -3.82 28.41 -13.69
C PRO A 90 -4.12 27.41 -12.57
N ALA A 91 -4.86 27.81 -11.53
CA ALA A 91 -5.22 26.96 -10.41
C ALA A 91 -6.65 27.26 -9.95
N VAL A 92 -7.38 26.22 -9.56
CA VAL A 92 -8.76 26.31 -9.10
C VAL A 92 -8.94 25.56 -7.80
N THR A 93 -9.61 26.20 -6.85
CA THR A 93 -10.01 25.59 -5.59
C THR A 93 -11.53 25.65 -5.44
N LEU A 94 -12.18 24.48 -5.37
CA LEU A 94 -13.58 24.36 -4.98
C LEU A 94 -13.64 23.93 -3.52
N SER A 95 -14.31 24.69 -2.67
CA SER A 95 -14.33 24.38 -1.24
C SER A 95 -15.67 24.64 -0.56
N THR A 96 -15.98 23.85 0.46
CA THR A 96 -17.03 24.17 1.45
C THR A 96 -16.45 24.80 2.71
N GLY A 97 -15.15 25.09 2.70
CA GLY A 97 -14.45 25.74 3.80
C GLY A 97 -14.69 27.25 3.82
N LYS A 98 -14.72 27.81 5.03
CA LYS A 98 -14.73 29.25 5.23
C LYS A 98 -13.29 29.81 5.11
N PRO A 99 -13.04 30.85 4.28
CA PRO A 99 -11.74 31.52 4.24
C PRO A 99 -11.37 32.17 5.57
N VAL A 100 -10.14 31.93 6.02
CA VAL A 100 -9.53 32.58 7.19
C VAL A 100 -8.33 33.40 6.72
N PHE A 101 -8.31 34.68 7.08
CA PHE A 101 -7.28 35.63 6.66
C PHE A 101 -6.34 35.95 7.83
N ASP A 102 -5.07 36.17 7.51
CA ASP A 102 -4.09 36.65 8.49
C ASP A 102 -4.29 38.15 8.79
N LYS A 103 -3.51 38.67 9.73
CA LYS A 103 -3.56 40.09 10.14
C LYS A 103 -3.26 41.07 8.99
N ALA A 104 -2.55 40.62 7.95
CA ALA A 104 -2.24 41.40 6.76
C ALA A 104 -3.33 41.29 5.67
N GLY A 105 -4.38 40.50 5.91
CA GLY A 105 -5.48 40.29 4.96
C GLY A 105 -5.18 39.24 3.88
N ALA A 106 -4.06 38.52 3.97
CA ALA A 106 -3.77 37.42 3.06
C ALA A 106 -4.49 36.15 3.50
N LEU A 107 -4.90 35.31 2.54
CA LEU A 107 -5.52 34.02 2.84
C LEU A 107 -4.52 33.15 3.60
N ALA A 108 -4.91 32.74 4.81
CA ALA A 108 -4.09 31.93 5.71
C ALA A 108 -4.55 30.48 5.72
N ALA A 109 -5.87 30.26 5.83
CA ALA A 109 -6.44 28.93 5.91
C ALA A 109 -7.84 28.83 5.30
N LEU A 110 -8.30 27.60 5.08
CA LEU A 110 -9.69 27.23 4.83
C LEU A 110 -10.19 26.35 5.99
N GLU A 111 -11.31 26.72 6.61
CA GLU A 111 -11.96 25.93 7.67
C GLU A 111 -13.17 25.19 7.12
N VAL A 112 -13.01 23.90 6.84
CA VAL A 112 -14.07 22.98 6.40
C VAL A 112 -14.73 22.36 7.63
N LYS A 113 -16.03 22.60 7.82
CA LYS A 113 -16.82 21.99 8.94
C LYS A 113 -18.04 21.21 8.47
N LYS A 114 -18.56 21.53 7.28
CA LYS A 114 -19.77 20.95 6.68
C LYS A 114 -19.77 21.14 5.17
N GLY A 115 -20.83 20.66 4.53
CA GLY A 115 -21.08 20.84 3.11
C GLY A 115 -20.46 19.74 2.25
N ALA A 116 -21.17 19.39 1.18
CA ALA A 116 -20.74 18.42 0.19
C ALA A 116 -20.34 19.12 -1.12
N ILE A 117 -19.40 18.52 -1.85
CA ILE A 117 -19.16 18.86 -3.25
C ILE A 117 -19.62 17.68 -4.11
N THR A 118 -20.51 17.95 -5.06
CA THR A 118 -21.04 16.95 -5.99
C THR A 118 -20.61 17.27 -7.40
N LEU A 119 -19.90 16.35 -8.05
CA LEU A 119 -19.68 16.38 -9.49
C LEU A 119 -20.78 15.54 -10.13
N GLY A 120 -21.71 16.20 -10.80
CA GLY A 120 -22.78 15.54 -11.54
C GLY A 120 -22.26 14.74 -12.74
N GLU A 121 -23.16 14.12 -13.48
CA GLU A 121 -22.83 13.22 -14.60
C GLU A 121 -21.94 13.85 -15.68
N LYS A 122 -22.06 15.17 -15.92
CA LYS A 122 -21.23 15.91 -16.86
C LYS A 122 -19.80 16.18 -16.35
N GLY A 123 -19.55 15.93 -15.07
CA GLY A 123 -18.22 15.98 -14.50
C GLY A 123 -17.58 17.38 -14.42
N LEU A 124 -16.25 17.38 -14.34
CA LEU A 124 -15.37 18.56 -14.35
C LEU A 124 -14.19 18.28 -15.29
N ASP A 125 -14.03 19.12 -16.31
CA ASP A 125 -12.80 19.17 -17.11
C ASP A 125 -11.95 20.36 -16.68
N ALA A 126 -10.83 20.05 -16.04
CA ALA A 126 -9.83 21.01 -15.59
C ALA A 126 -8.42 20.66 -16.11
N THR A 127 -8.36 20.05 -17.30
CA THR A 127 -7.09 19.68 -17.96
C THR A 127 -6.26 20.90 -18.39
N ALA A 128 -6.90 22.07 -18.54
CA ALA A 128 -6.23 23.34 -18.83
C ALA A 128 -5.52 23.93 -17.59
N GLN A 129 -5.97 23.60 -16.39
CA GLN A 129 -5.42 24.09 -15.13
C GLN A 129 -4.16 23.31 -14.76
N ASP A 130 -3.22 23.99 -14.11
CA ASP A 130 -2.02 23.35 -13.56
C ASP A 130 -2.35 22.57 -12.29
N SER A 131 -3.34 23.00 -11.50
CA SER A 131 -3.80 22.30 -10.30
C SER A 131 -5.28 22.53 -10.00
N VAL A 132 -5.90 21.52 -9.39
CA VAL A 132 -7.26 21.57 -8.88
C VAL A 132 -7.28 21.00 -7.47
N ASP A 133 -7.82 21.79 -6.53
CA ASP A 133 -8.08 21.35 -5.18
C ASP A 133 -9.58 21.32 -4.90
N ILE A 134 -10.07 20.21 -4.36
CA ILE A 134 -11.44 20.05 -3.88
C ILE A 134 -11.37 19.81 -2.37
N LEU A 135 -11.83 20.77 -1.58
CA LEU A 135 -11.78 20.72 -0.11
C LEU A 135 -13.20 20.82 0.46
N SER A 136 -13.76 19.70 0.89
CA SER A 136 -15.12 19.67 1.42
C SER A 136 -15.26 18.67 2.55
N ARG A 137 -16.39 18.65 3.24
CA ARG A 137 -16.59 17.61 4.26
C ARG A 137 -16.78 16.25 3.60
N THR A 138 -17.66 16.19 2.59
CA THR A 138 -17.85 14.99 1.76
C THR A 138 -17.79 15.33 0.27
N THR A 139 -17.48 14.35 -0.57
CA THR A 139 -17.46 14.50 -2.04
C THR A 139 -18.15 13.34 -2.74
N GLN A 140 -19.03 13.64 -3.69
CA GLN A 140 -19.68 12.65 -4.57
C GLN A 140 -19.27 12.92 -6.01
N LEU A 141 -18.79 11.89 -6.71
CA LEU A 141 -18.37 11.97 -8.11
C LEU A 141 -19.23 11.05 -8.97
N ASN A 142 -20.29 11.61 -9.55
CA ASN A 142 -21.19 10.90 -10.46
C ASN A 142 -20.74 10.98 -11.92
N GLY A 143 -19.85 11.91 -12.25
CA GLY A 143 -19.22 12.04 -13.56
C GLY A 143 -17.69 12.11 -13.47
N LYS A 144 -17.04 12.18 -14.64
CA LYS A 144 -15.58 12.20 -14.74
C LYS A 144 -15.00 13.50 -14.19
N LEU A 145 -13.93 13.39 -13.42
CA LEU A 145 -13.05 14.52 -13.10
C LEU A 145 -11.74 14.35 -13.84
N GLN A 146 -11.33 15.39 -14.58
CA GLN A 146 -10.08 15.42 -15.33
C GLN A 146 -9.22 16.63 -14.92
N ALA A 147 -7.94 16.43 -14.61
CA ALA A 147 -7.04 17.51 -14.17
C ALA A 147 -5.57 17.24 -14.53
N LYS A 148 -4.66 18.21 -14.35
CA LYS A 148 -3.23 17.92 -14.33
C LYS A 148 -2.80 17.41 -12.95
N ASN A 149 -2.85 18.26 -11.92
CA ASN A 149 -2.56 17.88 -10.54
C ASN A 149 -3.84 17.99 -9.72
N LEU A 150 -4.26 16.89 -9.10
CA LEU A 150 -5.51 16.80 -8.36
C LEU A 150 -5.26 16.56 -6.87
N THR A 151 -5.83 17.41 -6.02
CA THR A 151 -5.95 17.14 -4.59
C THR A 151 -7.42 17.12 -4.16
N LEU A 152 -7.84 16.04 -3.50
CA LEU A 152 -9.11 15.98 -2.78
C LEU A 152 -8.83 15.86 -1.29
N THR A 153 -9.46 16.71 -0.48
CA THR A 153 -9.37 16.68 0.97
C THR A 153 -10.77 16.66 1.56
N GLN A 154 -11.09 15.58 2.30
CA GLN A 154 -12.37 15.31 2.91
C GLN A 154 -12.27 15.26 4.44
N GLY A 155 -13.36 15.67 5.07
CA GLY A 155 -13.55 15.73 6.51
C GLY A 155 -13.55 17.16 7.07
N ALA A 156 -13.90 17.28 8.35
CA ALA A 156 -13.80 18.52 9.09
C ALA A 156 -12.33 18.90 9.36
N ASN A 157 -11.83 19.94 8.69
CA ASN A 157 -10.41 20.29 8.65
C ASN A 157 -10.16 21.79 8.63
N GLN A 158 -9.06 22.21 9.25
CA GLN A 158 -8.41 23.47 8.98
C GLN A 158 -7.21 23.19 8.06
N ILE A 159 -7.20 23.81 6.89
CA ILE A 159 -6.13 23.64 5.90
C ILE A 159 -5.36 24.97 5.79
N ASP A 160 -4.09 24.98 6.22
CA ASP A 160 -3.17 26.11 6.00
C ASP A 160 -2.79 26.15 4.51
N VAL A 161 -3.18 27.22 3.83
CA VAL A 161 -2.98 27.36 2.37
C VAL A 161 -1.51 27.60 2.01
N LYS A 162 -0.71 28.15 2.93
CA LYS A 162 0.71 28.46 2.69
C LYS A 162 1.61 27.26 2.94
N ARG A 163 1.30 26.47 3.98
CA ARG A 163 2.12 25.32 4.41
C ARG A 163 1.60 23.98 3.92
N GLY A 164 0.35 23.92 3.46
CA GLY A 164 -0.32 22.66 3.14
C GLY A 164 -0.56 21.77 4.37
N ILE A 165 -0.49 22.35 5.58
CA ILE A 165 -0.71 21.62 6.82
C ILE A 165 -2.22 21.47 7.01
N LEU A 166 -2.63 20.23 7.26
CA LEU A 166 -3.99 19.86 7.58
C LEU A 166 -4.10 19.56 9.08
N VAL A 167 -5.08 20.15 9.74
CA VAL A 167 -5.42 19.89 11.15
C VAL A 167 -6.89 19.50 11.24
N PRO A 168 -7.22 18.27 11.69
CA PRO A 168 -8.61 17.88 11.91
C PRO A 168 -9.31 18.80 12.91
N MET A 169 -10.60 19.08 12.67
CA MET A 169 -11.42 19.96 13.51
C MET A 169 -12.61 19.22 14.11
N ALA A 170 -13.28 19.87 15.07
CA ALA A 170 -14.59 19.41 15.53
C ALA A 170 -15.62 19.46 14.39
N GLU A 171 -16.43 18.40 14.33
CA GLU A 171 -17.50 18.21 13.36
C GLU A 171 -18.70 19.14 13.63
N ASP A 172 -19.43 19.51 12.57
CA ASP A 172 -20.67 20.31 12.67
C ASP A 172 -21.83 19.65 11.90
N GLY A 173 -22.78 19.08 12.62
CA GLY A 173 -23.95 18.38 12.06
C GLY A 173 -23.64 16.97 11.55
N ASP A 174 -24.71 16.23 11.24
CA ASP A 174 -24.63 14.86 10.73
C ASP A 174 -24.04 14.83 9.32
N THR A 175 -23.23 13.81 9.05
CA THR A 175 -22.70 13.53 7.71
C THR A 175 -23.01 12.13 7.24
N PRO A 176 -23.13 11.92 5.91
CA PRO A 176 -23.12 10.59 5.32
C PRO A 176 -21.97 9.74 5.87
N TRP A 177 -22.17 8.43 5.92
CA TRP A 177 -21.13 7.51 6.39
C TRP A 177 -19.97 7.41 5.38
N GLU A 178 -20.16 7.79 4.11
CA GLU A 178 -19.08 8.00 3.15
C GLU A 178 -18.48 9.42 3.21
N ALA A 179 -17.16 9.51 3.30
CA ALA A 179 -16.42 10.74 3.04
C ALA A 179 -16.31 11.02 1.54
N MET A 180 -16.12 9.98 0.74
CA MET A 180 -15.98 10.08 -0.71
C MET A 180 -16.60 8.87 -1.40
N GLU A 181 -17.36 9.13 -2.45
CA GLU A 181 -17.98 8.10 -3.28
C GLU A 181 -17.92 8.48 -4.76
N THR A 182 -17.49 7.54 -5.60
CA THR A 182 -17.61 7.64 -7.05
C THR A 182 -18.75 6.74 -7.55
N GLY A 183 -19.68 7.30 -8.33
CA GLY A 183 -20.68 6.53 -9.04
C GLY A 183 -20.10 5.67 -10.18
N SER A 184 -20.94 4.92 -10.87
CA SER A 184 -20.54 4.03 -11.98
C SER A 184 -19.96 4.76 -13.20
N LEU A 185 -20.45 5.97 -13.47
CA LEU A 185 -19.92 6.87 -14.51
C LEU A 185 -18.84 7.83 -13.97
N GLY A 186 -18.60 7.77 -12.65
CA GLY A 186 -17.59 8.54 -11.97
C GLY A 186 -16.18 8.01 -12.21
N GLY A 187 -15.19 8.82 -11.85
CA GLY A 187 -13.78 8.45 -11.90
C GLY A 187 -12.89 9.68 -11.98
N MET A 188 -11.62 9.50 -11.61
CA MET A 188 -10.64 10.58 -11.63
C MET A 188 -9.52 10.24 -12.59
N SER A 189 -9.20 11.16 -13.50
CA SER A 189 -8.06 11.06 -14.39
C SER A 189 -7.20 12.32 -14.25
N ALA A 190 -5.96 12.17 -13.82
CA ALA A 190 -5.04 13.30 -13.72
C ALA A 190 -3.60 12.92 -14.06
N ASN A 191 -2.69 13.87 -14.18
CA ASN A 191 -1.26 13.54 -14.22
C ASN A 191 -0.81 12.96 -12.87
N LYS A 192 -1.26 13.56 -11.77
CA LYS A 192 -1.00 13.13 -10.38
C LYS A 192 -2.24 13.29 -9.51
N ILE A 193 -2.49 12.35 -8.60
CA ILE A 193 -3.66 12.34 -7.72
C ILE A 193 -3.23 12.22 -6.25
N ARG A 194 -3.74 13.11 -5.40
CA ARG A 194 -3.63 13.03 -3.93
C ARG A 194 -5.01 13.09 -3.29
N LEU A 195 -5.35 12.09 -2.49
CA LEU A 195 -6.63 11.98 -1.79
C LEU A 195 -6.37 11.88 -0.28
N VAL A 196 -7.10 12.66 0.52
CA VAL A 196 -7.00 12.66 1.98
C VAL A 196 -8.38 12.66 2.60
N SER A 197 -8.69 11.66 3.41
CA SER A 197 -9.90 11.58 4.24
C SER A 197 -9.51 11.45 5.71
N THR A 198 -10.05 12.32 6.55
CA THR A 198 -9.56 12.55 7.93
C THR A 198 -10.59 12.25 9.00
N GLU A 199 -11.84 11.97 8.61
CA GLU A 199 -12.89 11.60 9.57
C GLU A 199 -12.82 10.10 9.87
N PRO A 200 -12.56 9.69 11.13
CA PRO A 200 -12.46 8.28 11.48
C PRO A 200 -13.74 7.51 11.18
N GLY A 201 -13.61 6.33 10.58
CA GLY A 201 -14.73 5.44 10.28
C GLY A 201 -15.58 5.84 9.07
N LYS A 202 -15.34 7.01 8.45
CA LYS A 202 -15.98 7.37 7.19
C LYS A 202 -15.36 6.61 6.02
N ALA A 203 -16.18 6.07 5.14
CA ALA A 203 -15.70 5.25 4.03
C ALA A 203 -15.27 6.09 2.81
N VAL A 204 -14.33 5.54 2.05
CA VAL A 204 -13.88 6.06 0.75
C VAL A 204 -14.12 4.96 -0.29
N ASN A 205 -15.06 5.17 -1.21
CA ASN A 205 -15.43 4.20 -2.23
C ASN A 205 -15.07 4.73 -3.62
N LEU A 206 -14.08 4.11 -4.28
CA LEU A 206 -13.49 4.59 -5.53
C LEU A 206 -13.54 3.51 -6.61
N THR A 207 -14.22 3.79 -7.72
CA THR A 207 -14.42 2.88 -8.84
C THR A 207 -13.26 2.94 -9.84
N HIS A 208 -12.80 4.14 -10.20
CA HIS A 208 -11.73 4.35 -11.19
C HIS A 208 -10.82 5.53 -10.81
N LEU A 209 -9.51 5.27 -10.72
CA LEU A 209 -8.46 6.29 -10.57
C LEU A 209 -7.36 6.07 -11.61
N THR A 210 -7.00 7.11 -12.35
CA THR A 210 -5.91 7.04 -13.34
C THR A 210 -4.97 8.24 -13.17
N ALA A 211 -3.71 7.98 -12.78
CA ALA A 211 -2.61 8.92 -12.87
C ALA A 211 -1.79 8.66 -14.16
N THR A 212 -1.89 9.56 -15.13
CA THR A 212 -1.35 9.39 -16.49
C THR A 212 0.15 9.64 -16.60
N GLN A 213 0.76 10.37 -15.65
CA GLN A 213 2.20 10.71 -15.68
C GLN A 213 2.92 10.44 -14.36
N GLY A 214 2.25 10.62 -13.23
CA GLY A 214 2.82 10.57 -11.87
C GLY A 214 2.22 9.49 -11.01
N ASP A 215 2.14 9.77 -9.71
CA ASP A 215 1.74 8.86 -8.64
C ASP A 215 0.29 9.07 -8.20
N ILE A 216 -0.22 8.05 -7.50
CA ILE A 216 -1.45 8.14 -6.71
C ILE A 216 -1.09 7.98 -5.24
N SER A 217 -1.49 8.94 -4.41
CA SER A 217 -1.41 8.85 -2.95
C SER A 217 -2.80 8.99 -2.33
N LEU A 218 -3.21 8.01 -1.52
CA LEU A 218 -4.48 7.99 -0.81
C LEU A 218 -4.23 7.73 0.68
N THR A 219 -4.70 8.62 1.54
CA THR A 219 -4.72 8.44 3.00
C THR A 219 -6.15 8.57 3.50
N ALA A 220 -6.61 7.59 4.29
CA ALA A 220 -7.94 7.61 4.87
C ALA A 220 -7.94 7.06 6.30
N ASP A 221 -8.55 7.80 7.23
CA ASP A 221 -8.77 7.34 8.62
C ASP A 221 -9.93 6.34 8.77
N GLY A 222 -10.52 5.92 7.64
CA GLY A 222 -11.59 4.93 7.55
C GLY A 222 -11.31 3.83 6.54
N LYS A 223 -12.37 3.10 6.18
CA LYS A 223 -12.31 2.01 5.19
C LYS A 223 -12.16 2.58 3.79
N VAL A 224 -11.31 1.95 2.98
CA VAL A 224 -11.14 2.25 1.56
C VAL A 224 -11.59 1.05 0.73
N THR A 225 -12.50 1.27 -0.21
CA THR A 225 -12.90 0.29 -1.23
C THR A 225 -12.38 0.75 -2.59
N LEU A 226 -11.58 -0.09 -3.25
CA LEU A 226 -10.92 0.23 -4.52
C LEU A 226 -11.39 -0.69 -5.65
N GLY A 227 -11.78 -0.07 -6.76
CA GLY A 227 -11.93 -0.68 -8.08
C GLY A 227 -10.62 -0.58 -8.87
N ASP A 228 -10.70 -0.07 -10.11
CA ASP A 228 -9.53 0.06 -10.97
C ASP A 228 -8.69 1.30 -10.60
N VAL A 229 -7.40 1.07 -10.34
CA VAL A 229 -6.45 2.11 -9.93
C VAL A 229 -5.17 1.95 -10.75
N GLN A 230 -4.81 2.96 -11.54
CA GLN A 230 -3.61 2.92 -12.37
C GLN A 230 -2.77 4.16 -12.16
N ALA A 231 -1.47 4.00 -11.92
CA ALA A 231 -0.51 5.10 -11.87
C ALA A 231 0.70 4.83 -12.74
N LYS A 232 1.24 5.88 -13.37
CA LYS A 232 2.42 5.73 -14.23
C LYS A 232 3.71 5.53 -13.44
N THR A 233 3.74 5.99 -12.20
CA THR A 233 4.83 5.77 -11.25
C THR A 233 4.35 4.91 -10.09
N ASP A 234 4.23 5.48 -8.88
CA ASP A 234 3.92 4.74 -7.67
C ASP A 234 2.44 4.84 -7.28
N ILE A 235 1.96 3.83 -6.55
CA ILE A 235 0.68 3.85 -5.84
C ILE A 235 0.97 3.67 -4.36
N THR A 236 0.53 4.61 -3.52
CA THR A 236 0.59 4.50 -2.06
C THR A 236 -0.81 4.66 -1.47
N VAL A 237 -1.27 3.64 -0.73
CA VAL A 237 -2.56 3.68 -0.03
C VAL A 237 -2.34 3.39 1.46
N ASN A 238 -2.78 4.32 2.29
CA ASN A 238 -2.89 4.16 3.74
C ASN A 238 -4.37 4.26 4.14
N GLY A 239 -4.92 3.19 4.70
CA GLY A 239 -6.32 3.12 5.12
C GLY A 239 -6.47 2.35 6.42
N LYS A 240 -7.60 2.48 7.12
CA LYS A 240 -7.86 1.63 8.29
C LYS A 240 -8.13 0.18 7.88
N ASP A 241 -8.94 0.02 6.84
CA ASP A 241 -9.19 -1.23 6.12
C ASP A 241 -9.14 -0.95 4.62
N ILE A 242 -8.64 -1.89 3.83
CA ILE A 242 -8.61 -1.81 2.37
C ILE A 242 -9.29 -3.06 1.81
N ASP A 243 -10.35 -2.85 1.04
CA ASP A 243 -11.02 -3.90 0.26
C ASP A 243 -10.82 -3.61 -1.23
N MET A 244 -10.38 -4.61 -1.99
CA MET A 244 -10.32 -4.55 -3.45
C MET A 244 -11.38 -5.47 -4.04
N ALA A 245 -12.22 -4.93 -4.92
CA ALA A 245 -13.30 -5.68 -5.55
C ALA A 245 -12.79 -6.84 -6.42
N LYS A 246 -13.62 -7.86 -6.62
CA LYS A 246 -13.34 -8.93 -7.59
C LYS A 246 -13.15 -8.32 -8.98
N GLN A 247 -12.19 -8.82 -9.76
CA GLN A 247 -11.87 -8.33 -11.11
C GLN A 247 -11.38 -6.87 -11.18
N SER A 248 -11.07 -6.23 -10.05
CA SER A 248 -10.40 -4.92 -10.04
C SER A 248 -8.91 -5.04 -10.38
N HIS A 249 -8.32 -3.97 -10.92
CA HIS A 249 -6.91 -3.90 -11.25
C HIS A 249 -6.24 -2.72 -10.56
N MET A 250 -5.24 -2.98 -9.73
CA MET A 250 -4.33 -1.97 -9.21
C MET A 250 -2.96 -2.11 -9.88
N GLN A 251 -2.57 -1.12 -10.67
CA GLN A 251 -1.35 -1.17 -11.47
C GLN A 251 -0.47 0.07 -11.26
N ALA A 252 0.69 -0.11 -10.63
CA ALA A 252 1.75 0.88 -10.55
C ALA A 252 2.82 0.63 -11.63
N GLY A 253 3.28 1.68 -12.30
CA GLY A 253 4.41 1.59 -13.23
C GLY A 253 5.75 1.31 -12.54
N GLN A 254 5.90 1.74 -11.28
CA GLN A 254 7.08 1.51 -10.44
C GLN A 254 6.71 0.69 -9.21
N SER A 255 6.42 1.30 -8.07
CA SER A 255 6.19 0.58 -6.81
C SER A 255 4.77 0.76 -6.27
N LEU A 256 4.31 -0.23 -5.50
CA LEU A 256 2.99 -0.23 -4.90
C LEU A 256 3.11 -0.52 -3.41
N ILE A 257 2.58 0.38 -2.58
CA ILE A 257 2.62 0.28 -1.12
C ILE A 257 1.20 0.35 -0.56
N LEU A 258 0.79 -0.70 0.16
CA LEU A 258 -0.46 -0.74 0.92
C LEU A 258 -0.16 -0.85 2.41
N THR A 259 -0.69 0.08 3.21
CA THR A 259 -0.61 0.06 4.68
C THR A 259 -2.02 0.09 5.25
N THR A 260 -2.39 -0.91 6.05
CA THR A 260 -3.76 -1.03 6.56
C THR A 260 -3.86 -1.93 7.80
N GLY A 261 -4.97 -1.90 8.54
CA GLY A 261 -5.24 -2.92 9.56
C GLY A 261 -5.65 -4.25 8.92
N THR A 262 -6.52 -4.20 7.91
CA THR A 262 -6.93 -5.38 7.12
C THR A 262 -6.82 -5.08 5.63
N LEU A 263 -6.27 -6.03 4.86
CA LEU A 263 -6.37 -6.05 3.41
C LEU A 263 -7.17 -7.27 2.95
N ARG A 264 -8.25 -7.03 2.19
CA ARG A 264 -8.99 -8.07 1.46
C ARG A 264 -8.84 -7.83 -0.05
N GLY A 265 -7.92 -8.55 -0.67
CA GLY A 265 -7.64 -8.44 -2.11
C GLY A 265 -8.33 -9.53 -2.91
N GLN A 266 -9.31 -9.18 -3.76
CA GLN A 266 -9.95 -10.13 -4.69
C GLN A 266 -9.67 -9.84 -6.18
N GLY A 267 -8.89 -8.79 -6.44
CA GLY A 267 -8.52 -8.36 -7.77
C GLY A 267 -7.06 -8.70 -8.10
N GLU A 268 -6.52 -7.89 -8.99
CA GLU A 268 -5.15 -7.96 -9.45
C GLU A 268 -4.34 -6.79 -8.90
N ILE A 269 -3.16 -7.08 -8.36
CA ILE A 269 -2.18 -6.10 -7.89
C ILE A 269 -0.91 -6.28 -8.73
N ARG A 270 -0.48 -5.24 -9.44
CA ARG A 270 0.74 -5.24 -10.25
C ARG A 270 1.61 -4.02 -10.01
N ALA A 271 2.91 -4.24 -9.92
CA ALA A 271 3.92 -3.18 -9.92
C ALA A 271 5.07 -3.52 -10.88
N GLY A 272 5.62 -2.53 -11.56
CA GLY A 272 6.78 -2.70 -12.43
C GLY A 272 8.06 -3.07 -11.68
N ASN A 273 8.20 -2.59 -10.44
CA ASN A 273 9.32 -2.86 -9.54
C ASN A 273 8.83 -3.67 -8.34
N ASP A 274 8.37 -3.00 -7.27
CA ASP A 274 8.13 -3.65 -5.97
C ASP A 274 6.66 -3.56 -5.54
N VAL A 275 6.16 -4.61 -4.90
CA VAL A 275 4.89 -4.61 -4.16
C VAL A 275 5.19 -4.82 -2.67
N THR A 276 4.82 -3.84 -1.85
CA THR A 276 4.90 -3.93 -0.39
C THR A 276 3.51 -3.82 0.23
N VAL A 277 3.12 -4.83 1.00
CA VAL A 277 1.88 -4.83 1.79
C VAL A 277 2.23 -4.97 3.26
N LYS A 278 1.79 -4.00 4.07
CA LYS A 278 1.93 -4.01 5.53
C LYS A 278 0.54 -3.98 6.15
N THR A 279 0.19 -5.03 6.88
CA THR A 279 -1.14 -5.16 7.46
C THR A 279 -1.14 -5.87 8.81
N SER A 280 -2.21 -5.75 9.60
CA SER A 280 -2.41 -6.70 10.70
C SER A 280 -2.97 -8.03 10.17
N TYR A 281 -3.94 -7.98 9.26
CA TYR A 281 -4.54 -9.16 8.61
C TYR A 281 -4.45 -9.06 7.07
N LEU A 282 -3.85 -10.05 6.43
CA LEU A 282 -3.80 -10.15 4.97
C LEU A 282 -4.67 -11.30 4.47
N SER A 283 -5.62 -11.02 3.59
CA SER A 283 -6.39 -12.02 2.85
C SER A 283 -6.36 -11.69 1.36
N LEU A 284 -5.71 -12.55 0.57
CA LEU A 284 -5.78 -12.52 -0.89
C LEU A 284 -6.61 -13.70 -1.37
N TYR A 285 -7.60 -13.46 -2.23
CA TYR A 285 -8.53 -14.48 -2.68
C TYR A 285 -8.93 -14.36 -4.16
N GLY A 286 -8.68 -15.38 -4.97
CA GLY A 286 -9.18 -15.43 -6.35
C GLY A 286 -8.53 -14.41 -7.29
N GLY A 287 -7.34 -13.91 -6.95
CA GLY A 287 -6.68 -12.77 -7.59
C GLY A 287 -5.28 -13.06 -8.10
N LYS A 288 -4.53 -12.00 -8.41
CA LYS A 288 -3.10 -12.09 -8.79
C LYS A 288 -2.30 -10.97 -8.14
N LEU A 289 -1.08 -11.27 -7.69
CA LEU A 289 -0.13 -10.28 -7.21
C LEU A 289 1.19 -10.46 -7.97
N LYS A 290 1.64 -9.41 -8.65
CA LYS A 290 2.89 -9.44 -9.42
C LYS A 290 3.75 -8.20 -9.16
N ALA A 291 5.02 -8.44 -8.89
CA ALA A 291 6.06 -7.42 -8.91
C ALA A 291 7.11 -7.78 -9.97
N GLY A 292 7.76 -6.78 -10.58
CA GLY A 292 8.90 -7.05 -11.48
C GLY A 292 10.17 -7.43 -10.73
N ASN A 293 10.29 -6.99 -9.47
CA ASN A 293 11.44 -7.20 -8.60
C ASN A 293 11.03 -7.84 -7.27
N GLN A 294 10.61 -7.06 -6.26
CA GLN A 294 10.31 -7.60 -4.92
C GLN A 294 8.81 -7.70 -4.62
N VAL A 295 8.38 -8.83 -4.06
CA VAL A 295 7.13 -8.93 -3.30
C VAL A 295 7.45 -9.03 -1.81
N LEU A 296 6.96 -8.06 -1.02
CA LEU A 296 7.03 -8.08 0.43
C LEU A 296 5.62 -8.04 1.03
N LEU A 297 5.19 -9.15 1.63
CA LEU A 297 3.91 -9.24 2.34
C LEU A 297 4.18 -9.41 3.83
N GLN A 298 3.80 -8.41 4.63
CA GLN A 298 3.99 -8.42 6.08
C GLN A 298 2.62 -8.33 6.77
N ALA A 299 2.30 -9.35 7.56
CA ALA A 299 1.14 -9.39 8.42
C ALA A 299 1.56 -9.43 9.90
N GLU A 300 0.94 -8.63 10.75
CA GLU A 300 1.20 -8.71 12.20
C GLU A 300 0.52 -9.92 12.83
N LYS A 301 -0.65 -10.34 12.30
CA LYS A 301 -1.47 -11.38 12.91
C LYS A 301 -1.75 -12.56 12.01
N SER A 302 -2.09 -12.40 10.74
CA SER A 302 -2.26 -13.57 9.85
C SER A 302 -2.10 -13.22 8.39
N LEU A 303 -1.56 -14.17 7.63
CA LEU A 303 -1.41 -14.06 6.19
C LEU A 303 -2.08 -15.25 5.51
N THR A 304 -3.14 -14.99 4.75
CA THR A 304 -3.86 -16.01 4.00
C THR A 304 -3.89 -15.65 2.53
N VAL A 305 -3.46 -16.59 1.70
CA VAL A 305 -3.49 -16.50 0.23
C VAL A 305 -4.27 -17.71 -0.25
N ARG A 306 -5.35 -17.48 -0.99
CA ARG A 306 -6.20 -18.55 -1.49
C ARG A 306 -6.58 -18.33 -2.94
N ASP A 307 -6.48 -19.37 -3.75
CA ASP A 307 -6.76 -19.32 -5.20
C ASP A 307 -6.10 -18.09 -5.87
N THR A 308 -4.86 -17.78 -5.52
CA THR A 308 -4.17 -16.54 -5.93
C THR A 308 -2.76 -16.84 -6.45
N ASP A 309 -2.41 -16.25 -7.59
CA ASP A 309 -1.04 -16.32 -8.13
C ASP A 309 -0.20 -15.16 -7.57
N ILE A 310 0.96 -15.47 -6.97
CA ILE A 310 1.93 -14.49 -6.48
C ILE A 310 3.24 -14.69 -7.23
N SER A 311 3.78 -13.61 -7.82
CA SER A 311 5.03 -13.68 -8.59
C SER A 311 5.93 -12.45 -8.41
N GLY A 312 7.23 -12.69 -8.41
CA GLY A 312 8.28 -11.67 -8.29
C GLY A 312 9.67 -12.27 -8.55
N HIS A 313 10.69 -11.42 -8.63
CA HIS A 313 12.08 -11.89 -8.65
C HIS A 313 12.47 -12.44 -7.28
N ASP A 314 12.26 -11.64 -6.23
CA ASP A 314 12.40 -12.04 -4.83
C ASP A 314 11.08 -11.88 -4.10
N MET A 315 10.73 -12.86 -3.27
CA MET A 315 9.48 -12.86 -2.53
C MET A 315 9.73 -13.15 -1.05
N THR A 316 9.17 -12.29 -0.20
CA THR A 316 9.24 -12.43 1.25
C THR A 316 7.86 -12.29 1.87
N LEU A 317 7.39 -13.35 2.50
CA LEU A 317 6.11 -13.41 3.24
C LEU A 317 6.43 -13.53 4.73
N ILE A 318 5.90 -12.62 5.54
CA ILE A 318 6.17 -12.57 6.99
C ILE A 318 4.85 -12.47 7.75
N SER A 319 4.69 -13.33 8.75
CA SER A 319 3.62 -13.22 9.76
C SER A 319 4.24 -13.23 11.16
N ARG A 320 3.94 -12.21 11.98
CA ARG A 320 4.51 -12.05 13.33
C ARG A 320 3.64 -12.61 14.46
N GLY A 321 2.37 -12.91 14.22
CA GLY A 321 1.43 -13.27 15.29
C GLY A 321 0.57 -14.49 15.01
N GLY A 322 0.55 -14.98 13.76
CA GLY A 322 -0.29 -16.09 13.35
C GLY A 322 0.27 -16.80 12.13
N ASP A 323 -0.47 -17.77 11.63
CA ASP A 323 0.01 -18.65 10.57
C ASP A 323 0.11 -17.93 9.22
N ILE A 324 1.00 -18.46 8.39
CA ILE A 324 0.98 -18.23 6.94
C ILE A 324 0.27 -19.42 6.30
N SER A 325 -0.85 -19.19 5.64
CA SER A 325 -1.59 -20.21 4.91
C SER A 325 -1.70 -19.83 3.44
N VAL A 326 -1.15 -20.65 2.56
CA VAL A 326 -1.38 -20.59 1.12
C VAL A 326 -2.12 -21.85 0.70
N SER A 327 -3.30 -21.68 0.11
CA SER A 327 -4.17 -22.80 -0.25
C SER A 327 -4.92 -22.61 -1.57
N SER A 328 -5.53 -23.70 -2.05
CA SER A 328 -6.46 -23.66 -3.18
C SER A 328 -7.75 -24.38 -2.83
N GLY A 329 -8.83 -24.12 -3.58
CA GLY A 329 -10.09 -24.83 -3.44
C GLY A 329 -11.20 -24.07 -2.71
N GLY A 330 -11.23 -22.74 -2.82
CA GLY A 330 -12.42 -21.93 -2.51
C GLY A 330 -13.51 -21.95 -3.59
N ASP A 331 -14.65 -21.27 -3.32
CA ASP A 331 -15.88 -21.13 -4.13
C ASP A 331 -15.74 -20.82 -5.64
N ASN A 332 -14.53 -20.64 -6.16
CA ASN A 332 -14.28 -20.42 -7.57
C ASN A 332 -14.18 -21.76 -8.33
N SER A 333 -15.15 -22.67 -8.12
CA SER A 333 -15.41 -23.76 -9.06
C SER A 333 -15.93 -23.16 -10.35
N THR A 334 -15.02 -22.74 -11.23
CA THR A 334 -15.36 -22.45 -12.62
C THR A 334 -16.07 -23.68 -13.18
N ALA A 335 -17.26 -23.48 -13.74
CA ALA A 335 -17.98 -24.52 -14.44
C ALA A 335 -17.03 -25.23 -15.43
N ALA A 336 -16.91 -26.55 -15.27
CA ALA A 336 -16.03 -27.46 -16.01
C ALA A 336 -14.51 -27.40 -15.70
N GLY A 337 -14.06 -28.24 -14.75
CA GLY A 337 -13.07 -29.26 -15.11
C GLY A 337 -11.57 -29.07 -14.80
N THR A 338 -11.09 -27.94 -14.25
CA THR A 338 -9.69 -27.86 -13.75
C THR A 338 -9.61 -26.95 -12.53
N ARG A 339 -9.18 -27.49 -11.39
CA ARG A 339 -8.96 -26.70 -10.16
C ARG A 339 -7.80 -25.75 -10.41
N ALA A 340 -8.02 -24.43 -10.36
CA ALA A 340 -6.92 -23.47 -10.38
C ALA A 340 -6.17 -23.57 -9.06
N LEU A 341 -4.89 -23.92 -9.10
CA LEU A 341 -4.02 -23.92 -7.92
C LEU A 341 -3.47 -22.50 -7.72
N SER A 342 -3.39 -22.04 -6.48
CA SER A 342 -2.53 -20.94 -6.08
C SER A 342 -1.11 -21.23 -6.52
N THR A 343 -0.50 -20.26 -7.21
CA THR A 343 0.89 -20.37 -7.66
C THR A 343 1.77 -19.38 -6.91
N ILE A 344 2.92 -19.84 -6.42
CA ILE A 344 4.00 -18.99 -5.90
C ILE A 344 5.18 -19.11 -6.86
N SER A 345 5.56 -18.02 -7.51
CA SER A 345 6.64 -18.01 -8.51
C SER A 345 7.69 -16.95 -8.17
N ALA A 346 8.74 -17.36 -7.44
CA ALA A 346 9.93 -16.55 -7.21
C ALA A 346 11.02 -16.95 -8.21
N VAL A 347 11.67 -15.99 -8.87
CA VAL A 347 12.77 -16.30 -9.80
C VAL A 347 14.05 -16.61 -9.03
N ASN A 348 14.37 -15.82 -8.00
CA ASN A 348 15.60 -15.94 -7.25
C ASN A 348 15.33 -16.55 -5.87
N THR A 349 14.71 -15.81 -4.96
CA THR A 349 14.49 -16.29 -3.58
C THR A 349 13.01 -16.26 -3.21
N LEU A 350 12.51 -17.40 -2.72
CA LEU A 350 11.27 -17.48 -1.95
C LEU A 350 11.61 -17.57 -0.47
N ARG A 351 11.17 -16.59 0.33
CA ARG A 351 11.33 -16.58 1.79
C ARG A 351 9.97 -16.49 2.46
N ILE A 352 9.67 -17.42 3.36
CA ILE A 352 8.42 -17.43 4.13
C ILE A 352 8.76 -17.59 5.62
N LEU A 353 8.37 -16.61 6.44
CA LEU A 353 8.71 -16.51 7.85
C LEU A 353 7.44 -16.38 8.69
N SER A 354 7.16 -17.32 9.58
CA SER A 354 5.98 -17.30 10.44
C SER A 354 6.35 -17.52 11.90
N GLU A 355 6.08 -16.54 12.77
CA GLU A 355 6.23 -16.73 14.21
C GLU A 355 5.23 -17.76 14.78
N GLN A 356 4.34 -18.32 13.95
CA GLN A 356 3.55 -19.52 14.23
C GLN A 356 3.89 -20.65 13.22
N GLY A 357 2.92 -21.15 12.46
CA GLY A 357 3.09 -22.20 11.45
C GLY A 357 3.04 -21.69 10.00
N ILE A 358 3.49 -22.53 9.08
CA ILE A 358 3.42 -22.33 7.63
C ILE A 358 2.69 -23.53 7.01
N SER A 359 1.56 -23.26 6.35
CA SER A 359 0.81 -24.22 5.52
C SER A 359 0.87 -23.80 4.07
N LEU A 360 1.45 -24.62 3.21
CA LEU A 360 1.34 -24.48 1.76
C LEU A 360 0.62 -25.72 1.24
N SER A 361 -0.71 -25.67 1.15
CA SER A 361 -1.55 -26.82 0.75
C SER A 361 -2.15 -26.57 -0.64
N ASP A 362 -2.29 -27.57 -1.49
CA ASP A 362 -2.75 -27.44 -2.88
C ASP A 362 -2.17 -26.24 -3.66
N THR A 363 -0.88 -25.93 -3.50
CA THR A 363 -0.16 -24.74 -4.03
C THR A 363 0.99 -25.19 -4.93
N LEU A 364 1.08 -24.62 -6.12
CA LEU A 364 2.20 -24.82 -7.04
C LEU A 364 3.31 -23.83 -6.72
N ILE A 365 4.49 -24.32 -6.33
CA ILE A 365 5.68 -23.48 -6.16
C ILE A 365 6.56 -23.69 -7.39
N ASN A 366 6.64 -22.67 -8.25
CA ASN A 366 7.55 -22.73 -9.39
C ASN A 366 9.00 -22.68 -8.89
N ARG A 367 9.86 -23.46 -9.54
CA ARG A 367 11.26 -23.67 -9.16
C ARG A 367 11.99 -22.32 -9.05
N ALA A 368 12.22 -21.88 -7.82
CA ALA A 368 13.06 -20.74 -7.49
C ALA A 368 14.53 -21.18 -7.39
N LYS A 369 15.49 -20.25 -7.43
CA LYS A 369 16.89 -20.61 -7.10
C LYS A 369 17.03 -21.07 -5.66
N ASN A 370 16.46 -20.31 -4.73
CA ASN A 370 16.54 -20.59 -3.30
C ASN A 370 15.16 -20.54 -2.66
N ILE A 371 14.89 -21.53 -1.80
CA ILE A 371 13.65 -21.62 -1.03
C ILE A 371 14.02 -21.67 0.44
N PHE A 372 13.52 -20.71 1.22
CA PHE A 372 13.73 -20.60 2.66
C PHE A 372 12.39 -20.51 3.38
N LEU A 373 12.05 -21.49 4.22
CA LEU A 373 10.85 -21.47 5.05
C LEU A 373 11.27 -21.61 6.52
N ALA A 374 10.77 -20.71 7.37
CA ALA A 374 10.96 -20.81 8.82
C ALA A 374 9.64 -20.57 9.56
N GLY A 375 9.20 -21.56 10.34
CA GLY A 375 8.05 -21.47 11.22
C GLY A 375 8.45 -21.76 12.67
N ASN A 376 8.02 -20.97 13.66
CA ASN A 376 8.31 -21.31 15.06
C ASN A 376 7.50 -22.52 15.57
N ARG A 377 6.46 -22.94 14.85
CA ARG A 377 5.70 -24.16 15.17
C ARG A 377 5.91 -25.24 14.14
N TRP A 378 5.34 -25.09 12.95
CA TRP A 378 5.36 -26.16 11.95
C TRP A 378 5.54 -25.62 10.55
N VAL A 379 6.03 -26.50 9.68
CA VAL A 379 6.08 -26.29 8.23
C VAL A 379 5.44 -27.50 7.57
N ASP A 380 4.35 -27.26 6.83
CA ASP A 380 3.60 -28.26 6.05
C ASP A 380 3.47 -27.74 4.61
N THR A 381 3.81 -28.56 3.61
CA THR A 381 3.87 -28.13 2.21
C THR A 381 3.35 -29.18 1.22
N ASN A 382 3.28 -28.83 -0.07
CA ASN A 382 2.69 -29.62 -1.16
C ASN A 382 3.52 -30.79 -1.69
N PRO A 383 2.90 -31.75 -2.44
CA PRO A 383 3.52 -32.99 -2.91
C PRO A 383 4.88 -32.89 -3.61
N HIS A 384 5.27 -31.70 -4.07
CA HIS A 384 6.58 -31.48 -4.64
C HIS A 384 7.11 -30.08 -4.30
N LEU A 385 8.36 -30.03 -3.84
CA LEU A 385 9.11 -28.79 -3.64
C LEU A 385 10.46 -28.91 -4.34
N ALA A 386 10.76 -27.97 -5.24
CA ALA A 386 12.01 -27.97 -5.99
C ALA A 386 12.65 -26.58 -6.08
N ALA A 387 13.98 -26.56 -5.99
CA ALA A 387 14.80 -25.36 -6.20
C ALA A 387 15.95 -25.63 -7.17
N ASP A 388 16.44 -24.61 -7.87
CA ASP A 388 17.64 -24.74 -8.71
C ASP A 388 18.91 -24.90 -7.86
N GLU A 389 18.97 -24.24 -6.71
CA GLU A 389 20.13 -24.26 -5.82
C GLU A 389 19.77 -24.87 -4.48
N ASN A 390 19.17 -24.11 -3.56
CA ASN A 390 19.09 -24.52 -2.16
C ASN A 390 17.65 -24.58 -1.63
N ILE A 391 17.38 -25.53 -0.75
CA ILE A 391 16.16 -25.61 0.06
C ILE A 391 16.56 -25.61 1.54
N GLU A 392 16.06 -24.64 2.29
CA GLU A 392 16.26 -24.49 3.74
C GLU A 392 14.91 -24.43 4.44
N LEU A 393 14.57 -25.46 5.23
CA LEU A 393 13.32 -25.54 5.98
C LEU A 393 13.62 -25.66 7.47
N HIS A 394 13.04 -24.78 8.27
CA HIS A 394 13.23 -24.76 9.71
C HIS A 394 11.88 -24.68 10.43
N ALA A 395 11.63 -25.59 11.37
CA ALA A 395 10.45 -25.55 12.22
C ALA A 395 10.80 -25.68 13.70
N GLY A 396 10.20 -24.85 14.56
CA GLY A 396 10.42 -24.94 16.01
C GLY A 396 9.81 -26.17 16.69
N ALA A 397 8.72 -26.69 16.14
CA ALA A 397 8.24 -28.05 16.40
C ALA A 397 8.49 -28.92 15.17
N GLY A 398 7.46 -29.31 14.41
CA GLY A 398 7.56 -30.34 13.37
C GLY A 398 7.66 -29.82 11.95
N ILE A 399 8.38 -30.56 11.10
CA ILE A 399 8.29 -30.42 9.64
C ILE A 399 7.55 -31.66 9.11
N ASN A 400 6.41 -31.45 8.47
CA ASN A 400 5.61 -32.52 7.89
C ASN A 400 5.63 -32.42 6.37
N LEU A 401 6.39 -33.32 5.74
CA LEU A 401 6.61 -33.44 4.32
C LEU A 401 6.43 -34.89 3.86
N LYS A 402 5.55 -35.62 4.56
CA LYS A 402 5.27 -37.03 4.26
C LYS A 402 4.69 -37.20 2.86
N GLY A 403 5.28 -38.11 2.09
CA GLY A 403 4.84 -38.39 0.73
C GLY A 403 5.20 -37.31 -0.30
N LEU A 404 5.95 -36.27 0.09
CA LEU A 404 6.43 -35.23 -0.82
C LEU A 404 7.80 -35.61 -1.42
N SER A 405 8.08 -35.10 -2.62
CA SER A 405 9.43 -35.15 -3.21
C SER A 405 10.10 -33.78 -3.10
N LEU A 406 11.26 -33.73 -2.42
CA LEU A 406 12.11 -32.55 -2.30
C LEU A 406 13.32 -32.68 -3.23
N THR A 407 13.58 -31.67 -4.05
CA THR A 407 14.72 -31.67 -4.97
C THR A 407 15.41 -30.33 -5.04
N ALA A 408 16.72 -30.28 -4.75
CA ALA A 408 17.52 -29.07 -4.90
C ALA A 408 18.76 -29.37 -5.74
N GLY A 409 19.15 -28.45 -6.63
CA GLY A 409 20.33 -28.64 -7.47
C GLY A 409 21.67 -28.52 -6.71
N LYS A 410 21.65 -27.96 -5.50
CA LYS A 410 22.78 -27.91 -4.56
C LYS A 410 22.36 -28.50 -3.22
N ASP A 411 22.18 -27.67 -2.19
CA ASP A 411 22.09 -28.13 -0.81
C ASP A 411 20.64 -28.19 -0.31
N ILE A 412 20.33 -29.17 0.54
CA ILE A 412 19.08 -29.23 1.31
C ILE A 412 19.42 -29.26 2.80
N THR A 413 18.85 -28.32 3.56
CA THR A 413 18.97 -28.27 5.02
C THR A 413 17.59 -28.25 5.66
N LEU A 414 17.29 -29.26 6.47
CA LEU A 414 16.04 -29.41 7.21
C LEU A 414 16.34 -29.44 8.70
N THR A 415 15.76 -28.52 9.47
CA THR A 415 15.94 -28.48 10.94
C THR A 415 14.58 -28.41 11.64
N SER A 416 14.30 -29.39 12.48
CA SER A 416 13.06 -29.46 13.26
C SER A 416 13.37 -29.53 14.75
N GLY A 417 12.80 -28.62 15.54
CA GLY A 417 12.87 -28.64 16.99
C GLY A 417 12.07 -29.77 17.65
N ASP A 418 11.39 -30.59 16.84
CA ASP A 418 10.66 -31.78 17.26
C ASP A 418 10.91 -32.98 16.34
N SER A 419 10.03 -33.19 15.36
CA SER A 419 10.06 -34.34 14.44
C SER A 419 10.06 -33.89 12.98
N LEU A 420 10.84 -34.58 12.15
CA LEU A 420 10.94 -34.38 10.72
C LEU A 420 10.36 -35.60 10.00
N ASP A 421 9.26 -35.46 9.27
CA ASP A 421 8.69 -36.50 8.41
C ASP A 421 8.87 -36.06 6.96
N VAL A 422 9.64 -36.80 6.16
CA VAL A 422 9.96 -36.46 4.77
C VAL A 422 9.73 -37.65 3.85
N GLY A 423 9.29 -37.39 2.62
CA GLY A 423 9.24 -38.41 1.57
C GLY A 423 10.61 -38.66 0.94
N ASN A 424 10.69 -38.43 -0.38
CA ASN A 424 11.93 -38.60 -1.14
C ASN A 424 12.71 -37.29 -1.17
N VAL A 425 13.98 -37.29 -0.79
CA VAL A 425 14.82 -36.09 -0.75
C VAL A 425 16.05 -36.30 -1.64
N THR A 426 16.27 -35.38 -2.59
CA THR A 426 17.42 -35.40 -3.51
C THR A 426 18.13 -34.06 -3.51
N ALA A 427 19.37 -34.03 -3.01
CA ALA A 427 20.25 -32.87 -3.06
C ALA A 427 21.35 -33.08 -4.12
N GLY A 428 21.60 -32.07 -4.95
CA GLY A 428 22.69 -32.11 -5.93
C GLY A 428 24.09 -31.97 -5.32
N ASN A 429 24.18 -31.53 -4.06
CA ASN A 429 25.43 -31.44 -3.29
C ASN A 429 25.24 -32.02 -1.88
N ASN A 430 25.07 -31.20 -0.83
CA ASN A 430 24.97 -31.68 0.55
C ASN A 430 23.52 -31.79 1.02
N LEU A 431 23.27 -32.77 1.88
CA LEU A 431 21.99 -33.00 2.52
C LEU A 431 22.17 -33.02 4.03
N THR A 432 21.47 -32.14 4.75
CA THR A 432 21.50 -32.06 6.21
C THR A 432 20.08 -32.15 6.78
N LEU A 433 19.83 -33.15 7.61
CA LEU A 433 18.57 -33.34 8.34
C LEU A 433 18.87 -33.39 9.83
N ILE A 434 18.28 -32.49 10.60
CA ILE A 434 18.46 -32.41 12.05
C ILE A 434 17.08 -32.36 12.70
N ALA A 435 16.81 -33.27 13.62
CA ALA A 435 15.60 -33.25 14.43
C ALA A 435 15.90 -33.50 15.91
N ARG A 436 15.14 -32.85 16.79
CA ARG A 436 15.28 -33.05 18.24
C ARG A 436 14.88 -34.46 18.66
N ARG A 437 13.85 -35.05 18.06
CA ARG A 437 13.37 -36.41 18.37
C ARG A 437 13.62 -37.35 17.20
N ASN A 438 12.68 -37.39 16.26
CA ASN A 438 12.67 -38.40 15.21
C ASN A 438 12.81 -37.78 13.82
N ILE A 439 13.49 -38.52 12.95
CA ILE A 439 13.47 -38.31 11.50
C ILE A 439 12.81 -39.55 10.91
N THR A 440 11.78 -39.34 10.10
CA THR A 440 11.14 -40.38 9.29
C THR A 440 11.36 -40.01 7.84
N GLU A 441 11.98 -40.90 7.07
CA GLU A 441 12.29 -40.68 5.67
C GLU A 441 11.89 -41.87 4.79
N THR A 442 11.52 -41.62 3.54
CA THR A 442 11.32 -42.69 2.54
C THR A 442 12.60 -43.01 1.79
N ALA A 443 13.28 -41.98 1.26
CA ALA A 443 14.53 -42.13 0.52
C ALA A 443 15.34 -40.84 0.54
N LEU A 444 16.66 -40.96 0.75
CA LEU A 444 17.60 -39.83 0.75
C LEU A 444 18.68 -40.05 -0.31
N SER A 445 19.00 -39.02 -1.07
CA SER A 445 20.08 -39.01 -2.06
C SER A 445 20.80 -37.66 -2.04
N ALA A 446 22.13 -37.70 -2.01
CA ALA A 446 22.98 -36.52 -2.14
C ALA A 446 24.25 -36.90 -2.90
N ALA A 447 24.74 -36.01 -3.77
CA ALA A 447 26.02 -36.25 -4.44
C ALA A 447 27.23 -36.02 -3.52
N GLY A 448 27.07 -35.14 -2.53
CA GLY A 448 28.04 -34.78 -1.52
C GLY A 448 27.75 -35.41 -0.15
N ALA A 449 28.00 -34.67 0.93
CA ALA A 449 27.83 -35.18 2.28
C ALA A 449 26.35 -35.29 2.65
N THR A 450 25.97 -36.42 3.28
CA THR A 450 24.66 -36.61 3.91
C THR A 450 24.84 -36.68 5.42
N VAL A 451 24.20 -35.75 6.14
CA VAL A 451 24.17 -35.69 7.60
C VAL A 451 22.73 -35.89 8.06
N VAL A 452 22.48 -36.96 8.82
CA VAL A 452 21.17 -37.25 9.43
C VAL A 452 21.38 -37.36 10.94
N ALA A 453 20.82 -36.42 11.68
CA ALA A 453 20.99 -36.28 13.12
C ALA A 453 19.63 -36.28 13.84
N PRO A 454 19.02 -37.46 14.09
CA PRO A 454 17.90 -37.59 15.02
C PRO A 454 18.39 -37.46 16.46
N ASN A 455 17.48 -37.26 17.42
CA ASN A 455 17.81 -37.09 18.84
C ASN A 455 18.89 -36.01 19.11
N SER A 456 18.88 -34.93 18.32
CA SER A 456 19.95 -33.94 18.34
C SER A 456 19.97 -33.12 19.63
N ALA A 457 20.95 -33.37 20.48
CA ALA A 457 21.23 -32.63 21.72
C ALA A 457 21.35 -31.11 21.52
N ALA A 458 21.79 -30.66 20.34
CA ALA A 458 21.95 -29.25 20.00
C ALA A 458 20.61 -28.48 19.96
N LEU A 459 19.49 -29.19 19.80
CA LEU A 459 18.13 -28.64 19.84
C LEU A 459 17.45 -28.84 21.21
N HIS A 460 18.18 -29.35 22.22
CA HIS A 460 17.74 -29.35 23.61
C HIS A 460 18.15 -28.03 24.25
N SER A 461 17.34 -26.98 24.19
CA SER A 461 17.56 -25.86 25.11
C SER A 461 16.94 -26.22 26.46
N ALA A 462 17.66 -25.95 27.55
CA ALA A 462 17.24 -26.24 28.93
C ALA A 462 16.07 -25.35 29.42
N GLY A 463 15.44 -24.54 28.54
CA GLY A 463 14.35 -23.64 28.91
C GLY A 463 13.59 -22.95 27.76
N GLY A 464 13.78 -23.32 26.49
CA GLY A 464 13.17 -22.62 25.33
C GLY A 464 12.69 -23.55 24.20
N GLN A 465 11.98 -23.00 23.22
CA GLN A 465 11.61 -23.71 22.00
C GLN A 465 12.54 -23.26 20.88
N TYR A 466 12.98 -24.15 19.99
CA TYR A 466 13.76 -23.73 18.82
C TYR A 466 12.95 -22.67 18.03
N THR A 467 13.44 -21.44 17.92
CA THR A 467 12.74 -20.31 17.30
C THR A 467 13.47 -19.83 16.03
N PRO A 468 13.39 -20.59 14.92
CA PRO A 468 14.16 -20.31 13.71
C PRO A 468 13.84 -18.94 13.08
N VAL A 469 12.65 -18.40 13.34
CA VAL A 469 12.19 -17.15 12.73
C VAL A 469 12.92 -15.94 13.31
N THR A 470 13.26 -15.96 14.60
CA THR A 470 13.99 -14.85 15.24
C THR A 470 15.33 -14.63 14.53
N SER A 471 16.11 -15.71 14.34
CA SER A 471 17.38 -15.67 13.62
C SER A 471 17.19 -15.25 12.15
N ALA A 472 16.18 -15.78 11.46
CA ALA A 472 15.91 -15.44 10.07
C ALA A 472 15.51 -13.96 9.87
N LEU A 473 14.76 -13.38 10.81
CA LEU A 473 14.39 -11.97 10.78
C LEU A 473 15.58 -11.05 11.06
N ILE A 474 16.49 -11.46 11.94
CA ILE A 474 17.77 -10.78 12.17
C ILE A 474 18.59 -10.82 10.87
N ASP A 475 18.81 -11.99 10.29
CA ASP A 475 19.55 -12.13 9.04
C ASP A 475 18.93 -11.32 7.90
N LEU A 476 17.60 -11.25 7.81
CA LEU A 476 16.90 -10.41 6.83
C LEU A 476 17.15 -8.92 7.08
N ALA A 477 17.10 -8.46 8.34
CA ALA A 477 17.35 -7.07 8.70
C ALA A 477 18.80 -6.64 8.42
N PHE A 478 19.74 -7.59 8.47
CA PHE A 478 21.16 -7.33 8.27
C PHE A 478 21.75 -7.90 6.97
N GLY A 479 20.93 -8.41 6.05
CA GLY A 479 21.41 -9.03 4.80
C GLY A 479 22.23 -8.13 3.86
N HIS A 480 22.27 -6.81 4.14
CA HIS A 480 23.12 -5.83 3.45
C HIS A 480 24.34 -5.38 4.27
N ALA A 481 24.52 -5.87 5.50
CA ALA A 481 25.68 -5.59 6.32
C ALA A 481 26.80 -6.60 6.04
N PRO A 482 28.08 -6.18 5.96
CA PRO A 482 29.19 -7.11 5.81
C PRO A 482 29.24 -8.06 7.01
N GLN A 483 29.25 -9.37 6.74
CA GLN A 483 29.45 -10.37 7.79
C GLN A 483 30.90 -10.34 8.27
N LEU A 484 31.12 -10.29 9.58
CA LEU A 484 32.44 -10.50 10.16
C LEU A 484 32.53 -11.95 10.65
N THR A 485 33.34 -12.77 9.98
CA THR A 485 33.70 -14.09 10.50
C THR A 485 34.70 -13.90 11.64
N LEU A 486 34.24 -13.94 12.89
CA LEU A 486 35.14 -14.06 14.05
C LEU A 486 35.59 -15.52 14.17
N THR A 487 36.79 -15.81 13.68
CA THR A 487 37.53 -16.99 14.12
C THR A 487 38.06 -16.66 15.50
N ILE A 488 37.40 -17.12 16.56
CA ILE A 488 37.94 -17.03 17.93
C ILE A 488 38.90 -18.21 18.10
N PRO A 489 40.24 -17.99 18.11
CA PRO A 489 41.17 -19.04 18.52
C PRO A 489 41.15 -19.09 20.05
N ASP A 490 40.87 -20.26 20.61
CA ASP A 490 41.10 -20.62 22.01
C ASP A 490 40.64 -19.61 23.08
N ILE A 491 39.35 -19.61 23.38
CA ILE A 491 38.93 -19.40 24.78
C ILE A 491 39.15 -20.73 25.50
N ALA A 492 40.42 -21.05 25.76
CA ALA A 492 40.80 -21.96 26.82
C ALA A 492 40.51 -21.25 28.15
N GLY A 493 39.26 -21.31 28.59
CA GLY A 493 38.78 -20.62 29.79
C GLY A 493 37.35 -20.17 29.64
N GLY A 494 36.42 -21.13 29.55
CA GLY A 494 34.99 -20.84 29.48
C GLY A 494 34.55 -19.88 30.59
N ILE A 495 33.87 -18.81 30.20
CA ILE A 495 33.03 -18.06 31.14
C ILE A 495 31.86 -19.00 31.48
N PRO A 496 31.68 -19.40 32.75
CA PRO A 496 30.58 -20.28 33.13
C PRO A 496 29.24 -19.59 32.82
N GLY A 497 28.43 -20.21 31.96
CA GLY A 497 27.03 -19.79 31.72
C GLY A 497 26.73 -19.12 30.38
N ILE A 498 27.70 -18.93 29.47
CA ILE A 498 27.45 -18.40 28.12
C ILE A 498 27.95 -19.39 27.06
N GLN A 499 27.03 -20.15 26.46
CA GLN A 499 27.27 -20.92 25.24
C GLN A 499 26.63 -20.18 24.07
N LEU A 500 27.44 -19.77 23.09
CA LEU A 500 26.94 -19.21 21.83
C LEU A 500 26.45 -20.36 20.95
N ALA A 501 25.14 -20.40 20.70
CA ALA A 501 24.51 -21.47 19.91
C ALA A 501 24.84 -21.40 18.42
N ASP A 502 25.30 -20.25 17.92
CA ASP A 502 25.75 -20.09 16.54
C ASP A 502 26.89 -19.06 16.42
N LYS A 503 27.88 -19.33 15.55
CA LYS A 503 29.13 -18.53 15.43
C LYS A 503 29.00 -17.31 14.50
N ARG A 504 27.82 -16.70 14.41
CA ARG A 504 27.57 -15.56 13.52
C ARG A 504 27.42 -14.28 14.34
N ALA A 505 28.46 -13.44 14.35
CA ALA A 505 28.42 -12.08 14.88
C ALA A 505 28.45 -11.10 13.70
N GLN A 506 27.63 -10.04 13.75
CA GLN A 506 27.61 -9.02 12.70
C GLN A 506 27.98 -7.65 13.27
N ILE A 507 28.70 -6.85 12.49
CA ILE A 507 29.11 -5.49 12.89
C ILE A 507 28.36 -4.48 12.04
N ALA A 508 27.61 -3.60 12.71
CA ALA A 508 27.00 -2.44 12.08
C ALA A 508 27.65 -1.16 12.61
N VAL A 509 27.66 -0.09 11.81
CA VAL A 509 28.10 1.24 12.27
C VAL A 509 26.87 2.08 12.58
N ARG A 510 26.76 2.56 13.82
CA ARG A 510 25.70 3.50 14.24
C ARG A 510 26.35 4.70 14.90
N ASN A 511 26.07 5.91 14.41
CA ASN A 511 26.65 7.16 14.91
C ASN A 511 28.20 7.15 14.99
N ASN A 512 28.88 6.67 13.94
CA ASN A 512 30.34 6.51 13.89
C ASN A 512 30.94 5.56 14.95
N LEU A 513 30.14 4.73 15.62
CA LEU A 513 30.62 3.70 16.54
C LEU A 513 30.32 2.29 15.99
N PRO A 514 31.29 1.36 16.05
CA PRO A 514 31.03 -0.04 15.70
C PRO A 514 30.15 -0.68 16.78
N VAL A 515 29.01 -1.22 16.36
CA VAL A 515 28.08 -1.99 17.19
C VAL A 515 28.23 -3.46 16.78
N ILE A 516 28.71 -4.28 17.71
CA ILE A 516 28.79 -5.74 17.54
C ILE A 516 27.46 -6.33 18.01
N GLN A 517 26.74 -6.98 17.10
CA GLN A 517 25.54 -7.72 17.44
C GLN A 517 25.85 -9.22 17.49
N ILE A 518 25.60 -9.79 18.66
CA ILE A 518 25.78 -11.22 18.93
C ILE A 518 24.37 -11.78 19.13
N ALA A 519 23.93 -12.64 18.22
CA ALA A 519 22.73 -13.43 18.44
C ALA A 519 23.07 -14.53 19.46
N ALA A 520 22.64 -14.34 20.70
CA ALA A 520 22.60 -15.40 21.69
C ALA A 520 21.12 -15.78 21.90
N PRO A 521 20.72 -17.06 21.87
CA PRO A 521 19.43 -17.43 22.41
C PRO A 521 19.41 -16.99 23.89
N ASN A 522 18.48 -16.11 24.25
CA ASN A 522 18.26 -15.78 25.66
C ASN A 522 17.49 -16.94 26.31
N SER A 523 17.29 -16.92 27.63
CA SER A 523 16.51 -17.94 28.35
C SER A 523 15.01 -17.96 28.00
N GLN A 524 14.60 -17.24 26.96
CA GLN A 524 13.26 -17.22 26.34
C GLN A 524 13.33 -17.53 24.83
N GLY A 525 14.52 -17.89 24.31
CA GLY A 525 14.78 -18.42 22.97
C GLY A 525 14.72 -19.94 23.02
#